data_AF-A0A6J4JNA4-F1
#
_entry.id   AF-A0A6J4JNA4-F1
#
_cell.length_a   1.000
_cell.length_b   1.000
_cell.length_c   1.000
_cell.angle_alpha   90.00
_cell.angle_beta   90.00
_cell.angle_gamma   90.00
#
_symmetry.space_group_name_H-M   'P 1'
#
loop_
_entity.id
_entity.type
_entity.pdbx_description
1 polymer ?
#
loop_
_entity_poly.entity_id
_entity_poly.type
_entity_poly.pdbx_seq_one_letter_code
_entity_poly.pdbx_strand_id
1 'polypeptide(L)'
;GVPAWKLPLIAAHMRRRVARDAAAIPLFEGTPRVLRALGERGVVAAVVSSNAEANVRRILGPECAPLIGCYGCDASLFGKAARFRRVLERTGTRRDDAICVGDEAHDIEAASEAGLASGAATWGYATRELLERQRPTPVFASMDDMPHKLAGGTPSA
;
A
#
# COMPACT_ATOMS: atom_id res chain seq x y z
N GLY A 1 22.14 1.89 -25.02
CA GLY A 1 20.96 1.46 -24.23
C GLY A 1 20.85 -0.06 -24.26
N VAL A 2 20.19 -0.67 -23.27
CA VAL A 2 19.97 -2.12 -23.21
C VAL A 2 18.97 -2.56 -24.30
N PRO A 3 19.22 -3.64 -25.07
CA PRO A 3 18.29 -4.13 -26.08
C PRO A 3 16.92 -4.51 -25.49
N ALA A 4 15.83 -4.12 -26.17
CA ALA A 4 14.46 -4.35 -25.69
C ALA A 4 14.15 -5.83 -25.39
N TRP A 5 14.72 -6.75 -26.17
CA TRP A 5 14.56 -8.20 -25.97
C TRP A 5 15.24 -8.73 -24.68
N LYS A 6 16.23 -8.01 -24.13
CA LYS A 6 16.87 -8.36 -22.86
C LYS A 6 16.08 -7.85 -21.65
N LEU A 7 15.16 -6.90 -21.84
CA LEU A 7 14.38 -6.30 -20.75
C LEU A 7 13.49 -7.30 -20.00
N PRO A 8 12.76 -8.24 -20.66
CA PRO A 8 12.00 -9.27 -19.95
C PRO A 8 12.90 -10.17 -19.08
N LEU A 9 14.10 -10.48 -19.57
CA LEU A 9 15.07 -11.35 -18.92
C LEU A 9 15.71 -10.66 -17.70
N ILE A 10 16.03 -9.37 -17.83
CA ILE A 10 16.48 -8.51 -16.73
C ILE A 10 15.38 -8.34 -15.69
N ALA A 11 14.15 -8.06 -16.11
CA ALA A 11 13.01 -7.95 -15.21
C ALA A 11 12.76 -9.26 -14.45
N ALA A 12 12.87 -10.42 -15.13
CA ALA A 12 12.79 -11.73 -14.48
C ALA A 12 13.93 -11.97 -13.48
N HIS A 13 15.16 -11.58 -13.82
CA HIS A 13 16.31 -11.67 -12.91
C HIS A 13 16.13 -10.78 -11.66
N MET A 14 15.70 -9.53 -11.85
CA MET A 14 15.43 -8.60 -10.74
C MET A 14 14.29 -9.11 -9.85
N ARG A 15 13.20 -9.62 -10.43
CA ARG A 15 12.11 -10.27 -9.68
C ARG A 15 12.61 -11.45 -8.85
N ARG A 16 13.52 -12.27 -9.39
CA ARG A 16 14.11 -13.42 -8.66
C ARG A 16 15.02 -12.97 -7.52
N ARG A 17 15.77 -11.89 -7.67
CA ARG A 17 16.58 -11.31 -6.58
C ARG A 17 15.69 -10.75 -5.47
N VAL A 18 14.70 -9.93 -5.81
CA VAL A 18 13.71 -9.42 -4.85
C VAL A 18 13.00 -10.57 -4.12
N ALA A 19 12.62 -11.65 -4.83
CA ALA A 19 11.99 -12.81 -4.20
C ALA A 19 12.91 -13.59 -3.25
N ARG A 20 14.22 -13.62 -3.54
CA ARG A 20 15.23 -14.27 -2.69
C ARG A 20 15.47 -13.50 -1.40
N ASP A 21 15.56 -12.19 -1.51
CA ASP A 21 15.92 -11.31 -0.39
C ASP A 21 14.67 -10.70 0.28
N ALA A 22 13.47 -11.05 -0.19
CA ALA A 22 12.18 -10.54 0.31
C ALA A 22 12.05 -10.64 1.83
N ALA A 23 12.44 -11.78 2.42
CA ALA A 23 12.37 -11.97 3.87
C ALA A 23 13.42 -11.16 4.66
N ALA A 24 14.44 -10.62 3.97
CA ALA A 24 15.48 -9.77 4.56
C ALA A 24 15.18 -8.27 4.42
N ILE A 25 14.12 -7.89 3.69
CA ILE A 25 13.67 -6.50 3.62
C ILE A 25 12.97 -6.19 4.94
N PRO A 26 13.51 -5.27 5.77
CA PRO A 26 12.89 -4.95 7.05
C PRO A 26 11.58 -4.19 6.81
N LEU A 27 10.58 -4.48 7.63
CA LEU A 27 9.39 -3.63 7.75
C LEU A 27 9.76 -2.34 8.47
N PHE A 28 9.01 -1.27 8.22
CA PHE A 28 9.11 -0.06 9.03
C PHE A 28 8.76 -0.36 10.49
N GLU A 29 9.45 0.31 11.41
CA GLU A 29 9.20 0.17 12.84
C GLU A 29 7.72 0.47 13.16
N GLY A 30 7.13 -0.32 14.06
CA GLY A 30 5.73 -0.18 14.44
C GLY A 30 4.72 -0.86 13.51
N THR A 31 5.12 -1.39 12.34
CA THR A 31 4.20 -2.05 11.38
C THR A 31 3.28 -3.10 12.03
N PRO A 32 3.78 -4.09 12.81
CA PRO A 32 2.90 -5.10 13.40
C PRO A 32 1.91 -4.52 14.41
N ARG A 33 2.34 -3.54 15.21
CA ARG A 33 1.49 -2.85 16.21
C ARG A 33 0.37 -2.08 15.52
N VAL A 34 0.70 -1.31 14.48
CA VAL A 34 -0.26 -0.48 13.75
C VAL A 34 -1.30 -1.33 13.04
N LEU A 35 -0.89 -2.40 12.35
CA LEU A 35 -1.83 -3.30 11.68
C LEU A 35 -2.79 -3.98 12.66
N ARG A 36 -2.32 -4.40 13.84
CA ARG A 36 -3.19 -4.93 14.90
C ARG A 36 -4.17 -3.87 15.40
N ALA A 37 -3.68 -2.68 15.73
CA ALA A 37 -4.51 -1.59 16.24
C ALA A 37 -5.59 -1.15 15.24
N LEU A 38 -5.30 -1.20 13.94
CA LEU A 38 -6.30 -0.96 12.88
C LEU A 38 -7.34 -2.09 12.84
N GLY A 39 -6.91 -3.35 12.88
CA GLY A 39 -7.81 -4.50 12.92
C GLY A 39 -8.72 -4.53 14.15
N GLU A 40 -8.19 -4.21 15.33
CA GLU A 40 -8.96 -4.09 16.59
C GLU A 40 -10.04 -2.99 16.52
N ARG A 41 -9.86 -1.99 15.64
CA ARG A 41 -10.82 -0.91 15.38
C ARG A 41 -11.77 -1.23 14.22
N GLY A 42 -11.73 -2.46 13.68
CA GLY A 42 -12.58 -2.88 12.56
C GLY A 42 -12.11 -2.37 11.19
N VAL A 43 -10.90 -1.81 11.07
CA VAL A 43 -10.36 -1.35 9.79
C VAL A 43 -9.75 -2.53 9.04
N VAL A 44 -10.23 -2.76 7.81
CA VAL A 44 -9.67 -3.79 6.92
C VAL A 44 -8.42 -3.25 6.24
N ALA A 45 -7.25 -3.80 6.57
CA ALA A 45 -6.01 -3.47 5.89
C ALA A 45 -5.91 -4.21 4.55
N ALA A 46 -5.54 -3.48 3.49
CA ALA A 46 -5.27 -4.05 2.17
C ALA A 46 -3.93 -3.56 1.62
N VAL A 47 -3.22 -4.42 0.89
CA VAL A 47 -1.96 -4.06 0.22
C VAL A 47 -2.17 -4.01 -1.29
N VAL A 48 -1.87 -2.86 -1.88
CA VAL A 48 -1.94 -2.65 -3.34
C VAL A 48 -0.55 -2.37 -3.89
N SER A 49 0.04 -3.36 -4.55
CA SER A 49 1.44 -3.31 -5.01
C SER A 49 1.61 -3.89 -6.41
N SER A 50 2.59 -3.39 -7.16
CA SER A 50 3.07 -4.01 -8.41
C SER A 50 3.99 -5.21 -8.14
N ASN A 51 4.34 -5.46 -6.87
CA ASN A 51 5.08 -6.64 -6.46
C ASN A 51 4.17 -7.87 -6.45
N ALA A 52 4.76 -9.06 -6.65
CA ALA A 52 4.03 -10.31 -6.56
C ALA A 52 3.53 -10.55 -5.13
N GLU A 53 2.30 -11.06 -4.97
CA GLU A 53 1.71 -11.30 -3.65
C GLU A 53 2.61 -12.19 -2.77
N ALA A 54 3.22 -13.22 -3.37
CA ALA A 54 4.13 -14.12 -2.66
C ALA A 54 5.37 -13.41 -2.09
N ASN A 55 5.83 -12.32 -2.71
CA ASN A 55 6.93 -11.51 -2.18
C ASN A 55 6.43 -10.61 -1.05
N VAL A 56 5.29 -9.93 -1.25
CA VAL A 56 4.68 -9.08 -0.22
C VAL A 56 4.42 -9.88 1.05
N ARG A 57 3.84 -11.08 0.96
CA ARG A 57 3.62 -11.96 2.11
C ARG A 57 4.92 -12.40 2.79
N ARG A 58 5.99 -12.64 2.03
CA ARG A 58 7.32 -12.94 2.60
C ARG A 58 7.91 -11.74 3.35
N ILE A 59 7.81 -10.53 2.80
CA ILE A 59 8.28 -9.29 3.42
C ILE A 59 7.48 -9.00 4.70
N LEU A 60 6.16 -9.14 4.66
CA LEU A 60 5.29 -8.97 5.83
C LEU A 60 5.55 -10.02 6.92
N GLY A 61 6.08 -11.19 6.54
CA GLY A 61 6.34 -12.28 7.46
C GLY A 61 5.06 -12.89 8.08
N PRO A 62 5.22 -13.92 8.91
CA PRO A 62 4.09 -14.64 9.50
C PRO A 62 3.28 -13.82 10.50
N GLU A 63 3.87 -12.75 11.05
CA GLU A 63 3.20 -11.87 12.02
C GLU A 63 2.23 -10.89 11.34
N CYS A 64 2.65 -10.23 10.25
CA CYS A 64 1.84 -9.19 9.62
C CYS A 64 0.99 -9.71 8.45
N ALA A 65 1.44 -10.74 7.73
CA ALA A 65 0.72 -11.22 6.55
C ALA A 65 -0.74 -11.67 6.84
N PRO A 66 -1.06 -12.28 8.00
CA PRO A 66 -2.43 -12.62 8.38
C PRO A 66 -3.31 -11.41 8.72
N LEU A 67 -2.71 -10.25 9.05
CA LEU A 67 -3.44 -9.02 9.40
C LEU A 67 -3.96 -8.27 8.17
N ILE A 68 -3.52 -8.65 6.96
CA ILE A 68 -3.98 -8.05 5.71
C ILE A 68 -5.18 -8.84 5.18
N GLY A 69 -6.34 -8.19 5.12
CA GLY A 69 -7.59 -8.79 4.66
C GLY A 69 -7.68 -8.94 3.14
N CYS A 70 -6.97 -8.11 2.38
CA CYS A 70 -6.97 -8.21 0.91
C CYS A 70 -5.63 -7.82 0.28
N TYR A 71 -5.18 -8.63 -0.66
CA TYR A 71 -4.00 -8.35 -1.48
C TYR A 71 -4.43 -8.00 -2.90
N GLY A 72 -4.21 -6.74 -3.27
CA GLY A 72 -4.19 -6.26 -4.64
C GLY A 72 -2.76 -6.27 -5.14
N CYS A 73 -2.20 -7.45 -5.37
CA CYS A 73 -0.84 -7.61 -5.89
C CYS A 73 -0.92 -8.18 -7.30
N ASP A 74 -0.40 -7.45 -8.29
CA ASP A 74 -0.35 -7.93 -9.67
C ASP A 74 0.93 -7.40 -10.34
N ALA A 75 1.64 -8.29 -11.04
CA ALA A 75 2.88 -7.98 -11.73
C ALA A 75 2.68 -7.10 -12.98
N SER A 76 1.44 -6.91 -13.45
CA SER A 76 1.09 -5.88 -14.41
C SER A 76 1.14 -4.50 -13.73
N LEU A 77 2.06 -3.64 -14.18
CA LEU A 77 2.26 -2.28 -13.65
C LEU A 77 1.12 -1.30 -14.00
N PHE A 78 0.16 -1.69 -14.82
CA PHE A 78 -0.87 -0.79 -15.32
C PHE A 78 -2.17 -0.87 -14.52
N GLY A 79 -2.58 0.28 -13.96
CA GLY A 79 -3.91 0.49 -13.38
C GLY A 79 -4.01 0.29 -11.87
N LYS A 80 -3.19 0.99 -11.06
CA LYS A 80 -3.34 1.00 -9.59
C LYS A 80 -4.74 1.45 -9.16
N ALA A 81 -5.34 2.40 -9.87
CA ALA A 81 -6.73 2.81 -9.70
C ALA A 81 -7.74 1.66 -9.94
N ALA A 82 -7.57 0.88 -11.02
CA ALA A 82 -8.40 -0.31 -11.26
C ALA A 82 -8.22 -1.37 -10.16
N ARG A 83 -7.00 -1.49 -9.62
CA ARG A 83 -6.71 -2.39 -8.52
C ARG A 83 -7.37 -1.95 -7.22
N PHE A 84 -7.40 -0.66 -6.92
CA PHE A 84 -8.19 -0.13 -5.81
C PHE A 84 -9.65 -0.50 -5.95
N ARG A 85 -10.27 -0.26 -7.11
CA ARG A 85 -11.68 -0.63 -7.37
C ARG A 85 -11.95 -2.12 -7.09
N ARG A 86 -11.07 -3.01 -7.58
CA ARG A 86 -11.17 -4.46 -7.31
C ARG A 86 -11.00 -4.82 -5.84
N VAL A 87 -10.12 -4.14 -5.11
CA VAL A 87 -9.94 -4.36 -3.66
C VAL A 87 -11.23 -3.98 -2.93
N LEU A 88 -11.81 -2.81 -3.21
CA LEU A 88 -13.06 -2.35 -2.62
C LEU A 88 -14.21 -3.33 -2.88
N GLU A 89 -14.33 -3.84 -4.10
CA GLU A 89 -15.32 -4.87 -4.46
C GLU A 89 -15.13 -6.15 -3.64
N ARG A 90 -13.88 -6.61 -3.47
CA ARG A 90 -13.56 -7.84 -2.72
C ARG A 90 -13.77 -7.69 -1.21
N THR A 91 -13.55 -6.48 -0.68
CA THR A 91 -13.74 -6.21 0.76
C THR A 91 -15.15 -5.74 1.09
N GLY A 92 -15.98 -5.44 0.08
CA GLY A 92 -17.30 -4.83 0.27
C GLY A 92 -17.25 -3.41 0.83
N THR A 93 -16.10 -2.72 0.71
CA THR A 93 -15.88 -1.39 1.30
C THR A 93 -16.36 -0.31 0.33
N ARG A 94 -17.11 0.68 0.84
CA ARG A 94 -17.49 1.86 0.04
C ARG A 94 -16.26 2.73 -0.21
N ARG A 95 -16.25 3.44 -1.33
CA ARG A 95 -15.16 4.39 -1.65
C ARG A 95 -14.99 5.47 -0.58
N ASP A 96 -16.10 5.97 -0.05
CA ASP A 96 -16.10 7.01 1.00
C ASP A 96 -15.55 6.51 2.34
N ASP A 97 -15.56 5.20 2.56
CA ASP A 97 -15.06 4.54 3.79
C ASP A 97 -13.63 4.00 3.60
N ALA A 98 -12.96 4.39 2.50
CA ALA A 98 -11.64 3.90 2.15
C ALA A 98 -10.66 5.04 1.87
N ILE A 99 -9.42 4.84 2.33
CA ILE A 99 -8.30 5.74 2.10
C ILE A 99 -7.09 4.95 1.65
N CYS A 100 -6.42 5.44 0.60
CA CYS A 100 -5.10 4.96 0.22
C CYS A 100 -4.03 5.70 1.03
N VAL A 101 -3.15 4.98 1.72
CA VAL A 101 -1.95 5.55 2.33
C VAL A 101 -0.73 5.07 1.56
N GLY A 102 0.08 6.00 1.09
CA GLY A 102 1.25 5.72 0.25
C GLY A 102 2.35 6.77 0.41
N ASP A 103 3.56 6.40 0.03
CA ASP A 103 4.76 7.22 0.13
C ASP A 103 5.24 7.75 -1.23
N GLU A 104 4.51 7.46 -2.32
CA GLU A 104 4.79 7.98 -3.65
C GLU A 104 3.65 8.87 -4.16
N ALA A 105 3.98 9.88 -4.98
CA ALA A 105 2.98 10.73 -5.63
C ALA A 105 1.99 9.92 -6.50
N HIS A 106 2.47 8.81 -7.09
CA HIS A 106 1.66 7.91 -7.89
C HIS A 106 0.51 7.26 -7.09
N ASP A 107 0.67 7.09 -5.79
CA ASP A 107 -0.39 6.56 -4.92
C ASP A 107 -1.54 7.55 -4.78
N ILE A 108 -1.20 8.83 -4.62
CA ILE A 108 -2.15 9.93 -4.49
C ILE A 108 -2.91 10.13 -5.81
N GLU A 109 -2.19 10.11 -6.94
CA GLU A 109 -2.79 10.21 -8.28
C GLU A 109 -3.75 9.04 -8.54
N ALA A 110 -3.32 7.80 -8.27
CA ALA A 110 -4.14 6.61 -8.47
C ALA A 110 -5.37 6.56 -7.54
N ALA A 111 -5.23 7.04 -6.30
CA ALA A 111 -6.35 7.16 -5.37
C ALA A 111 -7.38 8.19 -5.89
N SER A 112 -6.91 9.35 -6.36
CA SER A 112 -7.76 10.36 -6.99
C SER A 112 -8.50 9.81 -8.20
N GLU A 113 -7.82 9.07 -9.09
CA GLU A 113 -8.44 8.45 -10.26
C GLU A 113 -9.48 7.37 -9.87
N ALA A 114 -9.29 6.70 -8.72
CA ALA A 114 -10.25 5.76 -8.17
C ALA A 114 -11.42 6.43 -7.43
N GLY A 115 -11.34 7.74 -7.17
CA GLY A 115 -12.29 8.46 -6.33
C GLY A 115 -12.17 8.11 -4.85
N LEU A 116 -10.94 7.85 -4.39
CA LEU A 116 -10.61 7.53 -3.00
C LEU A 116 -9.95 8.73 -2.31
N ALA A 117 -10.15 8.81 -0.99
CA ALA A 117 -9.28 9.62 -0.16
C ALA A 117 -7.83 9.10 -0.24
N SER A 118 -6.86 10.00 -0.11
CA SER A 118 -5.44 9.68 -0.11
C SER A 118 -4.74 10.30 1.09
N GLY A 119 -3.76 9.60 1.63
CA GLY A 119 -2.88 10.08 2.69
C GLY A 119 -1.42 9.79 2.38
N ALA A 120 -0.53 10.68 2.82
CA ALA A 120 0.89 10.63 2.49
C ALA A 120 1.72 10.14 3.68
N ALA A 121 2.48 9.07 3.50
CA ALA A 121 3.46 8.58 4.46
C ALA A 121 4.84 9.21 4.18
N THR A 122 5.36 10.03 5.09
CA THR A 122 6.60 10.79 4.84
C THR A 122 7.88 10.08 5.29
N TRP A 123 7.78 8.84 5.78
CA TRP A 123 8.94 8.01 6.16
C TRP A 123 9.40 7.06 5.04
N GLY A 124 8.73 7.11 3.88
CA GLY A 124 9.03 6.29 2.71
C GLY A 124 9.90 7.00 1.67
N TYR A 125 9.64 6.72 0.40
CA TYR A 125 10.53 7.03 -0.72
C TYR A 125 10.52 8.49 -1.17
N ALA A 126 9.34 9.12 -1.32
CA ALA A 126 9.25 10.50 -1.77
C ALA A 126 9.52 11.50 -0.65
N THR A 127 10.00 12.70 -1.01
CA THR A 127 10.12 13.79 -0.04
C THR A 127 8.73 14.30 0.37
N ARG A 128 8.65 14.82 1.60
CA ARG A 128 7.42 15.41 2.12
C ARG A 128 6.88 16.52 1.22
N GLU A 129 7.75 17.37 0.70
CA GLU A 129 7.36 18.50 -0.17
C GLU A 129 6.74 18.02 -1.48
N LEU A 130 7.22 16.91 -2.04
CA LEU A 130 6.65 16.32 -3.25
C LEU A 130 5.25 15.76 -2.98
N LEU A 131 5.06 15.10 -1.84
CA LEU A 131 3.77 14.53 -1.45
C LEU A 131 2.75 15.63 -1.13
N GLU A 132 3.13 16.67 -0.39
CA GLU A 132 2.23 17.78 -0.03
C GLU A 132 1.71 18.55 -1.25
N ARG A 133 2.50 18.66 -2.33
CA ARG A 133 2.07 19.27 -3.60
C ARG A 133 0.90 18.55 -4.25
N GLN A 134 0.74 17.25 -3.98
CA GLN A 134 -0.37 16.44 -4.49
C GLN A 134 -1.65 16.59 -3.65
N ARG A 135 -1.61 17.41 -2.58
CA ARG A 135 -2.73 17.69 -1.66
C ARG A 135 -3.38 16.42 -1.06
N PRO A 136 -2.61 15.52 -0.43
CA PRO A 136 -3.17 14.40 0.32
C PRO A 136 -4.03 14.92 1.49
N THR A 137 -5.02 14.14 1.90
CA THR A 137 -5.99 14.54 2.93
C THR A 137 -5.35 14.53 4.34
N PRO A 138 -4.78 13.41 4.82
CA PRO A 138 -3.81 13.45 5.93
C PRO A 138 -2.37 13.22 5.46
N VAL A 139 -1.44 13.96 6.05
CA VAL A 139 -0.01 13.62 6.04
C VAL A 139 0.31 12.88 7.34
N PHE A 140 0.99 11.75 7.24
CA PHE A 140 1.48 10.94 8.35
C PHE A 140 3.00 11.09 8.46
N ALA A 141 3.48 11.57 9.61
CA ALA A 141 4.90 11.76 9.86
C ALA A 141 5.59 10.47 10.33
N SER A 142 4.82 9.55 10.91
CA SER A 142 5.26 8.24 11.38
C SER A 142 4.17 7.18 11.22
N MET A 143 4.54 5.89 11.24
CA MET A 143 3.59 4.77 11.27
C MET A 143 2.59 4.90 12.44
N ASP A 144 3.04 5.45 13.57
CA ASP A 144 2.23 5.58 14.79
C ASP A 144 1.16 6.65 14.69
N ASP A 145 1.26 7.57 13.73
CA ASP A 145 0.21 8.54 13.46
C ASP A 145 -1.05 7.86 12.88
N MET A 146 -0.89 6.71 12.24
CA MET A 146 -1.94 6.08 11.43
C MET A 146 -3.19 5.73 12.23
N PRO A 147 -3.10 4.97 13.36
CA PRO A 147 -4.29 4.58 14.10
C PRO A 147 -5.10 5.78 14.62
N HIS A 148 -4.44 6.89 14.95
CA HIS A 148 -5.11 8.08 15.47
C HIS A 148 -5.87 8.85 14.39
N LYS A 149 -5.27 9.03 13.21
CA LYS A 149 -5.87 9.81 12.12
C LYS A 149 -6.86 9.01 11.27
N LEU A 150 -6.75 7.67 11.26
CA LEU A 150 -7.64 6.79 10.49
C LEU A 150 -8.89 6.33 11.25
N ALA A 151 -9.01 6.63 12.54
CA ALA A 151 -10.13 6.19 13.37
C ALA A 151 -11.36 7.12 13.35
N GLY A 152 -11.48 7.98 12.34
CA GLY A 152 -12.62 8.89 12.17
C GLY A 152 -13.73 8.28 11.33
N GLY A 153 -14.56 7.42 11.93
CA GLY A 153 -15.72 6.84 11.26
C GLY A 153 -16.58 6.04 12.24
N THR A 154 -17.22 6.71 13.19
CA THR A 154 -18.39 6.10 13.83
C THR A 154 -19.44 5.93 12.73
N PRO A 155 -20.03 4.74 12.53
CA PRO A 155 -21.16 4.61 11.63
C PRO A 155 -22.22 5.59 12.11
N SER A 156 -22.61 6.54 11.26
CA SER A 156 -23.80 7.33 11.52
C SER A 156 -24.96 6.34 11.58
N ALA A 157 -25.60 6.28 12.75
CA ALA A 157 -26.85 5.56 12.96
C ALA A 157 -27.96 6.06 12.01
#